data_AF-J1QN17-F1
#
_entry.id   AF-J1QN17-F1
#
_cell.length_a   1.000
_cell.length_b   1.000
_cell.length_c   1.000
_cell.angle_alpha   90.00
_cell.angle_beta   90.00
_cell.angle_gamma   90.00
#
_symmetry.space_group_name_H-M   'P 1'
#
loop_
_entity.id
_entity.type
_entity.pdbx_description
1 polymer ?
#
loop_
_entity_poly.entity_id
_entity_poly.type
_entity_poly.pdbx_seq_one_letter_code
_entity_poly.pdbx_strand_id
1 'polypeptide(L)'
;MNTDDLHQIAELRPFIPAIIELQNRISGIEKYCEPLGFELAESYETEEQLFQDLFRQKAFAFQVSNERDECWDILIETFSQFAARSANLAFAAKCNSPQRLQAISRWLLLLCDWNQTGIVNTTKH
;
A
#
# COMPACT_ATOMS: atom_id res chain seq x y z
N MET A 1 0.41 -14.33 -1.12
CA MET A 1 1.19 -14.31 -2.38
C MET A 1 2.38 -13.36 -2.20
N ASN A 2 3.56 -13.68 -2.76
CA ASN A 2 4.71 -12.76 -2.77
C ASN A 2 4.77 -11.96 -4.08
N THR A 3 5.50 -10.84 -4.12
CA THR A 3 5.72 -10.08 -5.35
C THR A 3 6.37 -10.91 -6.47
N ASP A 4 7.11 -11.96 -6.10
CA ASP A 4 7.72 -12.91 -7.03
C ASP A 4 6.69 -13.69 -7.88
N ASP A 5 5.51 -13.96 -7.32
CA ASP A 5 4.42 -14.65 -8.02
C ASP A 5 3.78 -13.73 -9.08
N LEU A 6 3.73 -12.42 -8.80
CA LEU A 6 3.21 -11.40 -9.73
C LEU A 6 4.09 -11.21 -10.96
N HIS A 7 5.39 -11.50 -10.85
CA HIS A 7 6.28 -11.47 -12.02
C HIS A 7 5.90 -12.53 -13.07
N GLN A 8 5.18 -13.59 -12.69
CA GLN A 8 4.76 -14.66 -13.61
C GLN A 8 3.61 -14.24 -14.52
N ILE A 9 2.80 -13.26 -14.12
CA ILE A 9 1.63 -12.79 -14.88
C ILE A 9 1.95 -11.42 -15.50
N ALA A 10 2.19 -11.38 -16.80
CA ALA A 10 2.67 -10.19 -17.51
C ALA A 10 1.77 -8.95 -17.31
N GLU A 11 0.45 -9.15 -17.21
CA GLU A 11 -0.56 -8.11 -16.99
C GLU A 11 -0.45 -7.48 -15.59
N LEU A 12 0.03 -8.22 -14.58
CA LEU A 12 0.11 -7.70 -13.20
C LEU A 12 1.42 -7.00 -12.88
N ARG A 13 2.45 -7.19 -13.72
CA ARG A 13 3.79 -6.59 -13.53
C ARG A 13 3.77 -5.07 -13.34
N PRO A 14 2.94 -4.28 -14.05
CA PRO A 14 2.87 -2.84 -13.84
C PRO A 14 2.56 -2.44 -12.40
N PHE A 15 1.89 -3.28 -11.62
CA PHE A 15 1.50 -2.98 -10.23
C PHE A 15 2.60 -3.21 -9.20
N ILE A 16 3.68 -3.92 -9.56
CA ILE A 16 4.73 -4.30 -8.60
C ILE A 16 5.34 -3.09 -7.86
N PRO A 17 5.67 -1.96 -8.52
CA PRO A 17 6.18 -0.79 -7.80
C PRO A 17 5.16 -0.20 -6.82
N ALA A 18 3.88 -0.17 -7.19
CA ALA A 18 2.81 0.31 -6.32
C ALA A 18 2.63 -0.58 -5.08
N ILE A 19 2.77 -1.90 -5.25
CA ILE A 19 2.72 -2.89 -4.17
C ILE A 19 3.85 -2.67 -3.18
N ILE A 20 5.09 -2.57 -3.69
CA ILE A 20 6.28 -2.37 -2.85
C ILE A 20 6.15 -1.07 -2.06
N GLU A 21 5.75 0.02 -2.71
CA GLU A 21 5.58 1.30 -2.04
C GLU A 21 4.45 1.25 -1.01
N LEU A 22 3.30 0.66 -1.33
CA LEU A 22 2.18 0.52 -0.40
C LEU A 22 2.56 -0.31 0.83
N GLN A 23 3.25 -1.44 0.62
CA GLN A 23 3.79 -2.26 1.69
C GLN A 23 4.75 -1.47 2.59
N ASN A 24 5.68 -0.71 1.99
CA ASN A 24 6.60 0.15 2.73
C ASN A 24 5.89 1.24 3.54
N ARG A 25 4.83 1.83 2.97
CA ARG A 25 4.05 2.86 3.65
C ARG A 25 3.30 2.33 4.85
N ILE A 26 2.77 1.11 4.78
CA ILE A 26 1.98 0.48 5.86
C ILE A 26 2.87 -0.19 6.91
N SER A 27 4.07 -0.63 6.53
CA SER A 27 4.98 -1.40 7.38
C SER A 27 5.17 -0.83 8.79
N GLY A 28 5.04 -1.71 9.78
CA GLY A 28 5.19 -1.42 11.21
C GLY A 28 3.85 -1.21 11.93
N ILE A 29 2.74 -1.07 11.21
CA ILE A 29 1.41 -0.90 11.81
C ILE A 29 0.92 -2.15 12.54
N GLU A 30 1.33 -3.33 12.06
CA GLU A 30 0.99 -4.63 12.62
C GLU A 30 1.43 -4.75 14.09
N LYS A 31 2.52 -4.07 14.48
CA LYS A 31 3.01 -4.04 15.87
C LYS A 31 2.02 -3.40 16.85
N TYR A 32 1.09 -2.60 16.35
CA TYR A 32 0.11 -1.85 17.13
C TYR A 32 -1.30 -2.42 16.95
N CYS A 33 -1.61 -2.99 15.78
CA CYS A 33 -2.91 -3.57 15.50
C CYS A 33 -2.82 -4.63 14.37
N GLU A 34 -2.89 -5.92 14.73
CA GLU A 34 -2.58 -7.02 13.82
C GLU A 34 -3.58 -7.38 12.70
N PRO A 35 -4.77 -6.78 12.52
CA PRO A 35 -5.41 -6.88 11.21
C PRO A 35 -4.98 -5.77 10.25
N LEU A 36 -4.16 -4.77 10.64
CA LEU A 36 -3.89 -3.61 9.78
C LEU A 36 -2.64 -3.73 8.90
N GLY A 37 -1.87 -4.81 9.06
CA GLY A 37 -0.71 -5.08 8.22
C GLY A 37 -1.07 -5.17 6.74
N PHE A 38 -0.08 -4.92 5.88
CA PHE A 38 -0.24 -5.10 4.43
C PHE A 38 -0.46 -6.58 4.12
N GLU A 39 -1.50 -6.89 3.35
CA GLU A 39 -1.90 -8.25 3.01
C GLU A 39 -2.30 -8.30 1.53
N LEU A 40 -1.90 -9.38 0.85
CA LEU A 40 -2.33 -9.69 -0.52
C LEU A 40 -3.06 -11.03 -0.51
N ALA A 41 -4.05 -11.17 -1.39
CA ALA A 41 -4.70 -12.44 -1.67
C ALA A 41 -3.68 -13.51 -2.14
N GLU A 42 -4.10 -14.78 -2.11
CA GLU A 42 -3.25 -15.91 -2.51
C GLU A 42 -2.95 -15.91 -4.02
N SER A 43 -3.86 -15.39 -4.83
CA SER A 43 -3.71 -15.29 -6.28
C SER A 43 -4.60 -14.17 -6.86
N TYR A 44 -4.26 -13.73 -8.06
CA TYR A 44 -5.08 -12.82 -8.87
C TYR A 44 -5.17 -13.33 -10.30
N GLU A 45 -6.37 -13.23 -10.88
CA GLU A 45 -6.63 -13.59 -12.26
C GLU A 45 -6.66 -12.37 -13.19
N THR A 46 -6.85 -11.16 -12.63
CA THR A 46 -7.02 -9.92 -13.41
C THR A 46 -6.40 -8.71 -12.70
N GLU A 47 -6.05 -7.70 -13.50
CA GLU A 47 -5.58 -6.39 -12.99
C GLU A 47 -6.61 -5.72 -12.06
N GLU A 48 -7.90 -5.84 -12.39
CA GLU A 48 -8.98 -5.24 -11.61
C GLU A 48 -9.08 -5.85 -10.21
N GLN A 49 -8.96 -7.18 -10.10
CA GLN A 49 -8.95 -7.86 -8.80
C GLN A 49 -7.78 -7.39 -7.94
N LEU A 50 -6.57 -7.34 -8.52
CA LEU A 50 -5.38 -6.86 -7.82
C LEU A 50 -5.57 -5.41 -7.37
N PHE A 51 -6.00 -4.52 -8.26
CA PHE A 51 -6.21 -3.11 -7.91
C PHE A 51 -7.25 -2.92 -6.81
N GLN A 52 -8.35 -3.68 -6.85
CA GLN A 52 -9.37 -3.65 -5.80
C GLN A 52 -8.81 -4.12 -4.46
N ASP A 53 -7.96 -5.14 -4.44
CA ASP A 53 -7.34 -5.62 -3.20
C ASP A 53 -6.36 -4.60 -2.60
N LEU A 54 -5.51 -3.99 -3.44
CA LEU A 54 -4.63 -2.88 -3.01
C LEU A 54 -5.43 -1.70 -2.46
N PHE A 55 -6.61 -1.46 -3.00
CA PHE A 55 -7.47 -0.37 -2.56
C PHE A 55 -8.30 -0.68 -1.30
N ARG A 56 -8.41 -1.96 -0.92
CA ARG A 56 -9.23 -2.44 0.20
C ARG A 56 -8.40 -2.83 1.43
N GLN A 57 -7.13 -2.44 1.46
CA GLN A 57 -6.27 -2.67 2.62
C GLN A 57 -6.94 -2.16 3.90
N LYS A 58 -6.97 -3.01 4.93
CA LYS A 58 -7.65 -2.74 6.20
C LYS A 58 -7.15 -1.47 6.87
N ALA A 59 -5.88 -1.11 6.67
CA ALA A 59 -5.29 0.15 7.12
C ALA A 59 -6.10 1.39 6.69
N PHE A 60 -6.77 1.35 5.54
CA PHE A 60 -7.58 2.46 5.04
C PHE A 60 -8.92 2.66 5.76
N ALA A 61 -9.34 1.70 6.59
CA ALA A 61 -10.54 1.83 7.41
C ALA A 61 -10.29 2.65 8.71
N PHE A 62 -9.02 2.96 9.01
CA PHE A 62 -8.64 3.59 10.27
C PHE A 62 -7.93 4.93 10.04
N GLN A 63 -8.31 5.92 10.84
CA GLN A 63 -7.53 7.13 11.04
C GLN A 63 -6.61 6.89 12.23
N VAL A 64 -5.30 6.95 12.00
CA VAL A 64 -4.29 6.88 13.05
C VAL A 64 -3.89 8.31 13.42
N SER A 65 -3.93 8.61 14.71
CA SER A 65 -3.52 9.92 15.26
C SER A 65 -2.58 9.74 16.43
N ASN A 66 -1.73 10.74 16.69
CA ASN A 66 -0.82 10.76 17.84
C ASN A 66 -1.31 11.66 18.97
N GLU A 67 -0.51 11.82 20.03
CA GLU A 67 -0.85 12.65 21.19
C GLU A 67 -0.99 14.15 20.90
N ARG A 68 -0.65 14.59 19.70
CA ARG A 68 -0.70 16.00 19.24
C ARG A 68 -1.83 16.25 18.24
N ASP A 69 -2.75 15.30 18.11
CA ASP A 69 -3.83 15.31 17.11
C ASP A 69 -3.33 15.31 15.64
N GLU A 70 -2.05 15.01 15.40
CA GLU A 70 -1.53 14.82 14.05
C GLU A 70 -2.00 13.47 13.53
N CYS A 71 -2.45 13.43 12.27
CA CYS A 71 -2.91 12.20 11.64
C CYS A 71 -1.85 11.66 10.70
N TRP A 72 -1.65 10.33 10.72
CA TRP A 72 -0.83 9.68 9.71
C TRP A 72 -1.48 9.82 8.33
N ASP A 73 -0.71 10.31 7.37
CA ASP A 73 -1.09 10.32 5.97
C ASP A 73 -0.18 9.42 5.14
N ILE A 74 -0.77 8.35 4.63
CA ILE A 74 -0.08 7.38 3.78
C ILE A 74 0.51 8.00 2.51
N LEU A 75 -0.10 9.09 2.02
CA LEU A 75 0.39 9.79 0.82
C LEU A 75 1.62 10.67 1.11
N ILE A 76 1.94 10.90 2.39
CA ILE A 76 2.98 11.85 2.81
C ILE A 76 4.18 11.10 3.40
N GLU A 77 3.96 10.26 4.42
CA GLU A 77 5.03 9.57 5.16
C GLU A 77 4.72 8.08 5.38
N THR A 78 5.72 7.28 5.76
CA THR A 78 5.47 5.88 6.16
C THR A 78 4.88 5.83 7.57
N PHE A 79 4.12 4.78 7.87
CA PHE A 79 3.61 4.56 9.22
C PHE A 79 4.75 4.48 10.25
N SER A 80 5.83 3.77 9.92
CA SER A 80 7.00 3.67 10.80
C SER A 80 7.63 5.03 11.12
N GLN A 81 7.70 5.96 10.15
CA GLN A 81 8.19 7.32 10.38
C GLN A 81 7.26 8.10 11.33
N PHE A 82 5.95 8.02 11.09
CA PHE A 82 4.95 8.65 11.95
C PHE A 82 4.98 8.08 13.38
N ALA A 83 5.08 6.75 13.52
CA ALA A 83 5.13 6.06 14.80
C ALA A 83 6.40 6.39 15.59
N ALA A 84 7.55 6.48 14.93
CA ALA A 84 8.84 6.77 15.60
C ALA A 84 8.88 8.14 16.29
N ARG A 85 8.08 9.11 15.82
CA ARG A 85 7.97 10.46 16.41
C ARG A 85 6.74 10.65 17.31
N SER A 86 5.97 9.60 17.56
CA SER A 86 4.73 9.63 18.35
C SER A 86 4.92 8.92 19.67
N ALA A 87 4.45 9.54 20.77
CA ALA A 87 4.52 8.93 22.10
C ALA A 87 3.40 7.91 22.31
N ASN A 88 2.20 8.24 21.81
CA ASN A 88 1.04 7.36 21.83
C ASN A 88 0.35 7.37 20.47
N LEU A 89 -0.29 6.26 20.11
CA LEU A 89 -1.06 6.13 18.87
C LEU A 89 -2.50 5.75 19.20
N ALA A 90 -3.45 6.46 18.59
CA ALA A 90 -4.87 6.19 18.66
C ALA A 90 -5.41 5.79 17.28
N PHE A 91 -6.20 4.72 17.24
CA PHE A 91 -6.80 4.16 16.03
C PHE A 91 -8.31 4.38 16.07
N ALA A 92 -8.83 5.23 15.20
CA ALA A 92 -10.26 5.47 15.07
C ALA A 92 -10.79 4.82 13.79
N ALA A 93 -11.82 3.97 13.91
CA ALA A 93 -12.54 3.42 12.77
C ALA A 93 -13.34 4.54 12.08
N LYS A 94 -12.68 5.24 11.17
CA LYS A 94 -13.19 6.39 10.45
C LYS A 94 -12.88 6.15 8.99
N CYS A 95 -13.86 5.59 8.28
CA CYS A 95 -13.73 5.32 6.86
C CYS A 95 -13.17 6.55 6.14
N ASN A 96 -12.25 6.31 5.19
CA ASN A 96 -11.73 7.39 4.36
C ASN A 96 -12.87 8.12 3.63
N SER A 97 -12.76 9.44 3.53
CA SER A 97 -13.68 10.22 2.70
C SER A 97 -13.54 9.83 1.22
N PRO A 98 -14.59 10.02 0.40
CA PRO A 98 -14.51 9.75 -1.03
C PRO A 98 -13.34 10.48 -1.72
N GLN A 99 -13.01 11.70 -1.28
CA GLN A 99 -11.89 12.47 -1.80
C GLN A 99 -10.54 11.82 -1.47
N ARG A 100 -10.38 11.33 -0.24
CA ARG A 100 -9.15 10.64 0.20
C ARG A 100 -8.98 9.30 -0.49
N LEU A 101 -10.07 8.55 -0.63
CA LEU A 101 -10.13 7.34 -1.43
C LEU A 101 -9.71 7.60 -2.88
N GLN A 102 -10.22 8.66 -3.52
CA GLN A 102 -9.80 9.04 -4.87
C GLN A 102 -8.32 9.45 -4.95
N ALA A 103 -7.79 10.11 -3.91
CA ALA A 103 -6.38 10.48 -3.87
C ALA A 103 -5.47 9.23 -3.78
N ILE A 104 -5.84 8.27 -2.92
CA ILE A 104 -5.13 6.99 -2.78
C ILE A 104 -5.19 6.20 -4.10
N SER A 105 -6.36 6.11 -4.73
CA SER A 105 -6.50 5.36 -5.98
C SER A 105 -5.63 5.95 -7.10
N ARG A 106 -5.58 7.29 -7.22
CA ARG A 106 -4.72 7.97 -8.19
C ARG A 106 -3.25 7.76 -7.88
N TRP A 107 -2.86 7.86 -6.61
CA TRP A 107 -1.49 7.64 -6.17
C TRP A 107 -1.01 6.23 -6.52
N LEU A 108 -1.81 5.19 -6.27
CA LEU A 108 -1.49 3.81 -6.66
C LEU A 108 -1.27 3.68 -8.17
N LEU A 109 -2.17 4.24 -8.98
CA LEU A 109 -2.05 4.18 -10.45
C LEU A 109 -0.84 4.94 -11.00
N LEU A 110 -0.42 6.03 -10.34
CA LEU A 110 0.78 6.80 -10.69
C LEU A 110 2.08 6.06 -10.38
N LEU A 111 2.05 5.16 -9.39
CA LEU A 111 3.19 4.30 -9.06
C LEU A 111 3.35 3.14 -10.04
N CYS A 112 2.29 2.75 -10.75
CA CYS A 112 2.35 1.64 -11.70
C CYS A 112 3.29 1.94 -12.88
N ASP A 113 4.19 1.00 -13.20
CA ASP A 113 5.09 1.08 -14.36
C ASP A 113 4.43 0.44 -15.59
N TRP A 114 3.48 1.16 -16.19
CA TRP A 114 2.75 0.73 -17.38
C TRP A 114 3.64 0.49 -18.60
N ASN A 115 4.79 1.18 -18.65
CA ASN A 115 5.74 1.03 -19.74
C ASN A 115 6.75 -0.10 -19.49
N GLN A 116 6.68 -0.77 -18.32
CA GLN A 116 7.60 -1.83 -17.89
C GLN A 116 9.08 -1.44 -18.05
N THR A 117 9.38 -0.14 -17.91
CA THR A 117 10.70 0.43 -18.16
C THR A 117 11.77 -0.10 -17.22
N GLY A 118 11.36 -0.70 -16.09
CA GLY A 118 12.24 -1.41 -15.15
C GLY A 118 12.63 -2.84 -15.56
N ILE A 119 12.00 -3.46 -16.56
CA ILE A 119 12.37 -4.80 -17.05
C ILE A 119 13.47 -4.66 -18.12
N VAL A 120 14.62 -4.14 -17.71
CA VAL A 120 15.82 -4.23 -18.55
C VAL A 120 16.33 -5.66 -18.47
N ASN A 121 16.18 -6.38 -19.59
CA ASN A 121 16.78 -7.68 -19.86
C ASN A 121 18.14 -7.87 -19.17
N THR A 122 18.18 -8.68 -18.11
CA THR A 122 19.39 -9.42 -17.71
C THR A 122 19.58 -10.60 -18.67
N THR A 123 19.76 -10.31 -19.96
CA THR A 123 20.47 -11.20 -20.87
C THR A 123 21.73 -10.46 -21.31
N LYS A 124 22.84 -10.70 -20.60
CA LYS A 124 24.18 -10.47 -21.13
C LYS A 124 25.13 -11.59 -20.68
N HIS A 125 25.42 -12.42 -21.68
CA HIS A 125 26.65 -13.18 -21.99
C HIS A 125 27.28 -14.10 -20.96
#